data_AF-A0A5D5PEZ2-F1
#
_entry.id   AF-A0A5D5PEZ2-F1
#
_cell.length_a   1.000
_cell.length_b   1.000
_cell.length_c   1.000
_cell.angle_alpha   90.00
_cell.angle_beta   90.00
_cell.angle_gamma   90.00
#
_symmetry.space_group_name_H-M   'P 1'
#
loop_
_entity.id
_entity.type
_entity.pdbx_description
1 polymer ?
#
loop_
_entity_poly.entity_id
_entity_poly.type
_entity_poly.pdbx_seq_one_letter_code
_entity_poly.pdbx_strand_id
1 'polypeptide(L)'
;MFNEWIRLASVIPDYIDKLDELKCPNCKHNEIDYVYVGDLESRIGFEVVWCNNCLRGIQISRVRVPENVSMLSFKGTENLDEIIPKFKPVTPEE
;
A
#
# COMPACT_ATOMS: atom_id res chain seq x y z
N MET A 1 12.73 -10.36 3.41
CA MET A 1 11.28 -10.12 3.71
C MET A 1 10.53 -9.37 2.61
N PHE A 2 11.21 -8.52 1.86
CA PHE A 2 10.66 -7.70 0.77
C PHE A 2 9.70 -8.41 -0.21
N ASN A 3 10.07 -9.60 -0.71
CA ASN A 3 9.24 -10.32 -1.69
C ASN A 3 7.85 -10.70 -1.16
N GLU A 4 7.70 -10.93 0.14
CA GLU A 4 6.38 -11.20 0.74
C GLU A 4 5.50 -9.95 0.72
N TRP A 5 6.09 -8.77 0.93
CA TRP A 5 5.37 -7.49 0.79
C TRP A 5 4.97 -7.20 -0.65
N ILE A 6 5.84 -7.49 -1.62
CA ILE A 6 5.49 -7.35 -3.05
C ILE A 6 4.34 -8.28 -3.42
N ARG A 7 4.35 -9.53 -2.93
CA ARG A 7 3.22 -10.46 -3.12
C ARG A 7 1.96 -9.92 -2.46
N LEU A 8 2.06 -9.40 -1.24
CA LEU A 8 0.92 -8.82 -0.54
C LEU A 8 0.31 -7.66 -1.33
N ALA A 9 1.12 -6.71 -1.80
CA ALA A 9 0.67 -5.60 -2.63
C ALA A 9 -0.05 -6.08 -3.90
N SER A 10 0.46 -7.13 -4.55
CA SER A 10 -0.14 -7.67 -5.77
C SER A 10 -1.53 -8.28 -5.59
N VAL A 11 -1.90 -8.71 -4.38
CA VAL A 11 -3.21 -9.35 -4.11
C VAL A 11 -4.22 -8.38 -3.49
N ILE A 12 -3.81 -7.19 -3.05
CA ILE A 12 -4.72 -6.20 -2.46
C ILE A 12 -5.98 -5.94 -3.31
N PRO A 13 -5.88 -5.78 -4.65
CA PRO A 13 -7.06 -5.54 -5.48
C PRO A 13 -8.13 -6.64 -5.40
N ASP A 14 -7.74 -7.88 -5.07
CA ASP A 14 -8.65 -9.02 -4.91
C ASP A 14 -9.22 -9.12 -3.48
N TYR A 15 -8.68 -8.35 -2.52
CA TYR A 15 -8.97 -8.42 -1.09
C TYR A 15 -9.49 -7.09 -0.51
N ILE A 16 -9.97 -6.15 -1.35
CA ILE A 16 -10.43 -4.82 -0.90
C ILE A 16 -11.47 -4.91 0.23
N ASP A 17 -12.43 -5.83 0.10
CA ASP A 17 -13.50 -6.04 1.10
C ASP A 17 -13.11 -7.01 2.23
N LYS A 18 -11.85 -7.48 2.24
CA LYS A 18 -11.34 -8.57 3.08
C LYS A 18 -9.90 -8.31 3.54
N LEU A 19 -9.52 -7.04 3.73
CA LEU A 19 -8.15 -6.69 4.13
C LEU A 19 -7.76 -7.30 5.48
N ASP A 20 -8.73 -7.53 6.36
CA ASP A 20 -8.58 -8.20 7.65
C ASP A 20 -8.24 -9.71 7.54
N GLU A 21 -8.30 -10.29 6.34
CA GLU A 21 -7.77 -11.63 6.04
C GLU A 21 -6.27 -11.60 5.71
N LEU A 22 -5.72 -10.45 5.31
CA LEU A 22 -4.31 -10.31 4.93
C LEU A 22 -3.43 -10.18 6.17
N LYS A 23 -2.41 -11.04 6.27
CA LYS A 23 -1.46 -11.02 7.40
C LYS A 23 -0.20 -10.26 7.04
N CYS A 24 0.22 -9.37 7.93
CA CYS A 24 1.50 -8.70 7.87
C CYS A 24 2.65 -9.72 7.77
N PRO A 25 3.52 -9.63 6.75
CA PRO A 25 4.68 -10.50 6.62
C PRO A 25 5.58 -10.46 7.86
N ASN A 26 5.75 -9.29 8.48
CA ASN A 26 6.63 -9.09 9.63
C ASN A 26 6.05 -9.55 10.97
N CYS A 27 4.83 -9.09 11.33
CA CYS A 27 4.27 -9.32 12.67
C CYS A 27 3.06 -10.27 12.72
N LYS A 28 2.62 -10.78 11.56
CA LYS A 28 1.49 -11.72 11.39
C LYS A 28 0.10 -11.22 11.83
N HIS A 29 -0.02 -9.95 12.27
CA HIS A 29 -1.30 -9.30 12.53
C HIS A 29 -1.99 -8.90 11.23
N ASN A 30 -3.30 -8.68 11.30
CA ASN A 30 -4.17 -8.50 10.13
C ASN A 30 -4.47 -7.03 9.82
N GLU A 31 -3.65 -6.13 10.35
CA GLU A 31 -3.86 -4.69 10.26
C GLU A 31 -3.12 -4.13 9.05
N ILE A 32 -3.41 -4.66 7.86
CA ILE A 32 -2.85 -4.19 6.60
C ILE A 32 -3.68 -3.04 6.07
N ASP A 33 -3.01 -2.00 5.59
CA ASP A 33 -3.63 -0.84 4.98
C ASP A 33 -2.80 -0.37 3.79
N TYR A 34 -3.45 0.35 2.88
CA TYR A 34 -2.84 0.76 1.62
C TYR A 34 -3.46 2.04 1.06
N VAL A 35 -2.70 2.69 0.19
CA VAL A 35 -3.22 3.79 -0.62
C VAL A 35 -2.56 3.79 -1.99
N TYR A 36 -3.38 4.07 -3.00
CA TYR A 36 -2.91 4.41 -4.34
C TYR A 36 -2.99 5.92 -4.52
N VAL A 37 -1.94 6.52 -5.07
CA VAL A 37 -1.88 7.96 -5.36
C VAL A 37 -1.37 8.16 -6.78
N GLY A 38 -2.05 8.98 -7.57
CA GLY A 38 -1.50 9.38 -8.86
C GLY A 38 -2.42 10.18 -9.77
N ASP A 39 -2.25 10.00 -11.07
CA ASP A 39 -3.06 10.68 -12.08
C ASP A 39 -4.37 9.92 -12.34
N LEU A 40 -5.50 10.57 -12.09
CA LEU A 40 -6.83 9.94 -12.18
C LEU A 40 -7.24 9.60 -13.61
N GLU A 41 -6.71 10.31 -14.62
CA GLU A 41 -7.05 10.08 -16.03
C GLU A 41 -6.30 8.86 -16.58
N SER A 42 -4.98 8.81 -16.40
CA SER A 42 -4.13 7.71 -16.88
C SER A 42 -4.12 6.49 -15.97
N ARG A 43 -4.60 6.61 -14.72
CA ARG A 43 -4.52 5.59 -13.66
C ARG A 43 -3.10 5.14 -13.35
N ILE A 44 -2.10 5.99 -13.62
CA ILE A 44 -0.69 5.73 -13.31
C ILE A 44 -0.32 6.50 -12.05
N GLY A 45 0.29 5.79 -11.10
CA GLY A 45 0.62 6.35 -9.80
C GLY A 45 1.65 5.51 -9.04
N PHE A 46 1.69 5.70 -7.73
CA PHE A 46 2.41 4.85 -6.80
C PHE A 46 1.44 4.19 -5.81
N GLU A 47 1.90 3.11 -5.22
CA GLU A 47 1.21 2.39 -4.15
C GLU A 47 2.05 2.45 -2.89
N VAL A 48 1.38 2.64 -1.75
CA VAL A 48 1.99 2.49 -0.42
C VAL A 48 1.18 1.46 0.33
N VAL A 49 1.87 0.47 0.90
CA VAL A 49 1.24 -0.61 1.68
C VAL A 49 1.98 -0.73 3.00
N TRP A 50 1.26 -0.76 4.12
CA TRP A 50 1.85 -0.84 5.44
C TRP A 50 1.01 -1.70 6.39
N CYS A 51 1.59 -1.98 7.56
CA CYS A 51 0.88 -2.59 8.68
C CYS A 51 0.73 -1.56 9.81
N ASN A 52 -0.50 -1.32 10.26
CA ASN A 52 -0.80 -0.39 11.35
C ASN A 52 -0.26 -0.89 12.71
N ASN A 53 -0.08 -2.21 12.89
CA ASN A 53 0.46 -2.76 14.14
C ASN A 53 1.99 -2.60 14.28
N CYS A 54 2.77 -2.98 13.27
CA CYS A 54 4.24 -2.97 13.38
C CYS A 54 4.93 -1.82 12.63
N LEU A 55 4.16 -0.95 11.98
CA LEU A 55 4.65 0.21 11.21
C LEU A 55 5.82 -0.16 10.28
N ARG A 56 5.63 -1.23 9.52
CA ARG A 56 6.51 -1.63 8.41
C ARG A 56 5.67 -1.70 7.15
N GLY A 57 6.31 -1.45 6.02
CA GLY A 57 5.63 -1.39 4.74
C GLY A 57 6.57 -1.22 3.56
N ILE A 58 5.99 -1.13 2.37
CA ILE A 58 6.69 -0.86 1.12
C ILE A 58 6.00 0.27 0.35
N GLN A 59 6.75 0.89 -0.55
CA GLN A 59 6.23 1.80 -1.55
C GLN A 59 6.64 1.29 -2.93
N ILE A 60 5.67 1.16 -3.84
CA ILE A 60 5.91 0.80 -5.24
C ILE A 60 5.76 2.07 -6.07
N SER A 61 6.88 2.60 -6.56
CA SER A 61 6.96 3.93 -7.17
C SER A 61 6.16 4.08 -8.47
N ARG A 62 5.83 2.99 -9.15
CA ARG A 62 5.07 3.02 -10.40
C ARG A 62 4.16 1.82 -10.55
N VAL A 63 2.86 2.07 -10.54
CA VAL A 63 1.80 1.09 -10.74
C VAL A 63 0.76 1.64 -11.71
N ARG A 64 0.09 0.74 -12.43
CA ARG A 64 -1.20 1.04 -13.06
C ARG A 64 -2.27 0.58 -12.08
N VAL A 65 -3.08 1.50 -11.57
CA VAL A 65 -4.03 1.22 -10.50
C VAL A 65 -5.29 0.57 -11.10
N PRO A 66 -5.74 -0.61 -10.61
CA PRO A 66 -6.89 -1.31 -11.16
C PRO A 66 -8.18 -0.49 -11.08
N GLU A 67 -9.05 -0.54 -12.09
CA GLU A 67 -10.27 0.29 -12.19
C GLU A 67 -11.23 0.17 -10.98
N ASN A 68 -11.23 -0.98 -10.32
CA ASN A 68 -12.08 -1.25 -9.16
C ASN A 68 -11.52 -0.72 -7.83
N VAL A 69 -10.37 -0.03 -7.84
CA VAL A 69 -9.69 0.44 -6.63
C VAL A 69 -9.67 1.97 -6.56
N SER A 70 -10.06 2.50 -5.41
CA SER A 70 -9.96 3.93 -5.10
C SER A 70 -8.51 4.44 -5.16
N MET A 71 -8.34 5.68 -5.59
CA MET A 71 -7.03 6.31 -5.76
C MET A 71 -7.13 7.80 -5.45
N LEU A 72 -6.13 8.33 -4.77
CA LEU A 72 -5.99 9.75 -4.51
C LEU A 72 -5.31 10.43 -5.70
N SER A 73 -5.70 11.66 -5.99
CA SER A 73 -5.06 12.46 -7.03
C SER A 73 -3.68 12.96 -6.56
N PHE A 74 -2.74 13.10 -7.50
CA PHE A 74 -1.53 13.90 -7.28
C PHE A 74 -1.85 15.36 -6.93
N LYS A 75 -3.03 15.86 -7.31
CA LYS A 75 -3.52 17.18 -6.93
C LYS A 75 -4.21 17.06 -5.57
N GLY A 76 -3.63 17.65 -4.52
CA GLY A 76 -4.17 17.59 -3.16
C GLY A 76 -3.44 16.64 -2.21
N THR A 77 -2.16 16.35 -2.48
CA THR A 77 -1.31 15.49 -1.62
C THR A 77 -0.87 16.15 -0.30
N GLU A 78 -1.41 17.32 0.02
CA GLU A 78 -1.02 18.16 1.17
C GLU A 78 -1.28 17.45 2.51
N ASN A 79 -2.22 16.49 2.53
CA ASN A 79 -2.62 15.73 3.71
C ASN A 79 -2.23 14.25 3.63
N LEU A 80 -1.29 13.85 2.74
CA LEU A 80 -0.88 12.44 2.65
C LEU A 80 -0.29 11.92 3.96
N ASP A 81 0.39 12.78 4.73
CA ASP A 81 0.96 12.43 6.04
C ASP A 81 -0.11 12.17 7.12
N GLU A 82 -1.36 12.60 6.89
CA GLU A 82 -2.50 12.26 7.76
C GLU A 82 -3.08 10.87 7.46
N ILE A 83 -2.84 10.37 6.24
CA ILE A 83 -3.34 9.08 5.74
C ILE A 83 -2.29 7.99 5.92
N ILE A 84 -1.05 8.29 5.53
CA ILE A 84 0.06 7.35 5.53
C ILE A 84 0.86 7.56 6.83
N PRO A 85 0.91 6.60 7.74
CA PRO A 85 1.70 6.74 8.95
C PRO A 85 3.20 6.73 8.62
N LYS A 86 4.01 7.30 9.51
CA LYS A 86 5.47 7.14 9.43
C LYS A 86 5.83 5.69 9.75
N PHE A 87 6.02 4.87 8.71
CA PHE A 87 6.45 3.48 8.81
C PHE A 87 7.92 3.31 8.43
N LYS A 88 8.55 2.24 8.91
CA LYS A 88 9.89 1.82 8.50
C LYS A 88 9.81 1.08 7.14
N PRO A 89 10.44 1.57 6.06
CA PRO A 89 10.44 0.87 4.80
C PRO A 89 11.13 -0.49 4.91
N VAL A 90 10.51 -1.52 4.33
CA VAL A 90 11.13 -2.82 4.10
C VAL A 90 11.85 -2.74 2.76
N THR A 91 13.17 -2.98 2.76
CA THR A 91 13.99 -2.94 1.54
C THR A 91 14.44 -4.33 1.12
N PRO A 92 14.89 -4.53 -0.13
CA PRO A 92 15.40 -5.82 -0.58
C PRO A 92 16.62 -6.31 0.21
N GLU A 93 17.38 -5.42 0.85
CA GLU A 93 18.57 -5.78 1.64
C GLU A 93 18.24 -6.26 3.07
N GLU A 94 16.97 -6.14 3.54
CA GLU A 94 16.45 -6.71 4.80
C GLU A 94 15.87 -8.13 4.66
#